data_AF-A0A2M7DVV6-F1
#
_entry.id   AF-A0A2M7DVV6-F1
#
_cell.length_a   1.000
_cell.length_b   1.000
_cell.length_c   1.000
_cell.angle_alpha   90.00
_cell.angle_beta   90.00
_cell.angle_gamma   90.00
#
_symmetry.space_group_name_H-M   'P 1'
#
loop_
_entity.id
_entity.type
_entity.pdbx_description
1 polymer ?
#
loop_
_entity_poly.entity_id
_entity_poly.type
_entity_poly.pdbx_seq_one_letter_code
_entity_poly.pdbx_strand_id
1 'polypeptide(L)'
;MENNSLKIRRFLNLETGEVITVSDFGNEFDDENVSDKIDEEPERYKPIPFISSWEAYQNMENFIYTVIDEKLKGELNRAINGKGAFRRFKDVLIEIALFGSLATSKKRIAKDIDLMVFTENTDCIDKLAMCHRKVLGKFHSSPDVFVFTKDRQFLGNVCHRRECPSQSVDCQVHGCGEIKYIEKRQGFTFNERNIFKNKPRVLWLNPRYEASISDGWFNRLQEDLRLKENKSL
;
A
#
# COMPACT_ATOMS: atom_id res chain seq x y z
N MET A 1 -7.20 -8.80 12.30
CA MET A 1 -8.45 -8.03 12.46
C MET A 1 -8.69 -7.35 11.13
N GLU A 2 -9.62 -7.71 10.26
CA GLU A 2 -10.64 -8.77 10.18
C GLU A 2 -10.67 -9.07 8.67
N ASN A 3 -10.24 -10.26 8.27
CA ASN A 3 -10.38 -10.69 6.89
C ASN A 3 -11.80 -11.21 6.74
N ASN A 4 -12.77 -10.31 6.55
CA ASN A 4 -14.13 -10.67 6.16
C ASN A 4 -14.14 -11.05 4.66
N SER A 5 -13.25 -11.96 4.30
CA SER A 5 -13.28 -12.66 3.03
C SER A 5 -14.15 -13.88 3.28
N LEU A 6 -15.32 -13.88 2.67
CA LEU A 6 -16.04 -15.11 2.35
C LEU A 6 -14.99 -16.18 1.95
N LYS A 7 -14.83 -17.25 2.74
CA LYS A 7 -13.89 -18.33 2.41
C LYS A 7 -14.52 -19.16 1.31
N ILE A 8 -14.34 -18.71 0.08
CA ILE A 8 -14.74 -19.40 -1.13
C ILE A 8 -13.60 -20.34 -1.51
N ARG A 9 -13.82 -21.66 -1.35
CA ARG A 9 -12.89 -22.71 -1.76
C ARG A 9 -13.24 -23.17 -3.17
N ARG A 10 -12.24 -23.53 -3.97
CA ARG A 10 -12.45 -24.03 -5.34
C ARG A 10 -11.72 -25.34 -5.54
N PHE A 11 -12.35 -26.25 -6.28
CA PHE A 11 -11.83 -27.58 -6.58
C PHE A 11 -11.99 -27.87 -8.06
N LEU A 12 -11.02 -28.56 -8.65
CA LEU A 12 -11.09 -29.09 -10.01
C LEU A 12 -11.52 -30.55 -9.93
N ASN A 13 -12.65 -30.89 -10.55
CA ASN A 13 -13.04 -32.29 -10.78
C ASN A 13 -12.12 -32.86 -11.89
N LEU A 14 -11.31 -33.87 -11.56
CA LEU A 14 -10.33 -34.43 -12.48
C LEU A 14 -10.93 -35.34 -13.56
N GLU A 15 -12.17 -35.81 -13.38
CA GLU A 15 -12.86 -36.63 -14.37
C GLU A 15 -13.60 -35.78 -15.40
N THR A 16 -14.28 -34.71 -14.95
CA THR A 16 -15.09 -33.85 -15.83
C THR A 16 -14.35 -32.60 -16.31
N GLY A 17 -13.31 -32.18 -15.59
CA GLY A 17 -12.59 -30.92 -15.82
C GLY A 17 -13.30 -29.68 -15.27
N GLU A 18 -14.42 -29.84 -14.56
CA GLU A 18 -15.22 -28.74 -14.04
C GLU A 18 -14.63 -28.13 -12.77
N VAL A 19 -14.81 -26.82 -12.60
CA VAL A 19 -14.42 -26.10 -11.38
C VAL A 19 -15.62 -25.92 -10.47
N ILE A 20 -15.55 -26.58 -9.32
CA ILE A 20 -16.56 -26.51 -8.26
C ILE A 20 -16.16 -25.43 -7.26
N THR A 21 -17.12 -24.59 -6.87
CA THR A 21 -16.93 -23.52 -5.89
C THR A 21 -17.77 -23.82 -4.67
N VAL A 22 -17.15 -23.81 -3.48
CA VAL A 22 -17.80 -24.10 -2.20
C VAL A 22 -17.65 -22.89 -1.29
N SER A 23 -18.77 -22.40 -0.75
CA SER A 23 -18.81 -21.37 0.29
C SER A 23 -18.88 -21.98 1.69
N ASP A 24 -18.12 -21.46 2.64
CA ASP A 24 -18.17 -21.90 4.04
C ASP A 24 -19.46 -21.48 4.80
N PHE A 25 -20.35 -20.70 4.16
CA PHE A 25 -21.71 -20.45 4.65
C PHE A 25 -22.64 -20.95 3.57
N GLY A 26 -23.43 -21.98 3.89
CA GLY A 26 -24.41 -22.54 2.95
C GLY A 26 -25.26 -21.42 2.36
N ASN A 27 -25.04 -21.16 1.08
CA ASN A 27 -25.90 -20.25 0.33
C ASN A 27 -27.17 -21.02 -0.05
N GLU A 28 -28.30 -20.34 -0.25
CA GLU A 28 -29.52 -20.91 -0.87
C GLU A 28 -29.31 -21.47 -2.30
N PHE A 29 -28.06 -21.50 -2.78
CA PHE A 29 -27.59 -21.99 -4.07
C PHE A 29 -26.53 -23.09 -3.96
N ASP A 30 -26.05 -23.41 -2.76
CA ASP A 30 -25.20 -24.58 -2.55
C ASP A 30 -26.13 -25.80 -2.48
N ASP A 31 -26.03 -26.67 -3.48
CA ASP A 31 -26.59 -28.02 -3.40
C ASP A 31 -25.93 -28.66 -2.16
N GLU A 32 -26.71 -28.89 -1.09
CA GLU A 32 -26.25 -29.28 0.26
C GLU A 32 -25.23 -30.45 0.25
N ASN A 33 -25.14 -31.19 -0.85
CA ASN A 33 -24.29 -32.36 -1.04
C ASN A 33 -22.89 -32.11 -1.63
N VAL A 34 -22.54 -30.89 -2.06
CA VAL A 34 -21.27 -30.68 -2.81
C VAL A 34 -20.04 -30.76 -1.90
N SER A 35 -20.12 -30.22 -0.68
CA SER A 35 -19.02 -30.34 0.29
C SER A 35 -18.80 -31.79 0.70
N ASP A 36 -19.89 -32.52 0.97
CA ASP A 36 -19.82 -33.92 1.40
C ASP A 36 -19.22 -34.82 0.30
N LYS A 37 -19.59 -34.61 -0.97
CA LYS A 37 -19.00 -35.33 -2.11
C LYS A 37 -17.49 -35.11 -2.27
N ILE A 38 -17.01 -33.88 -1.99
CA ILE A 38 -15.58 -33.56 -2.06
C ILE A 38 -14.81 -34.30 -0.95
N ASP A 39 -15.41 -34.40 0.24
CA ASP A 39 -14.82 -35.11 1.37
C ASP A 39 -14.87 -36.64 1.20
N GLU A 40 -15.90 -37.18 0.52
CA GLU A 40 -16.05 -38.61 0.21
C GLU A 40 -15.10 -39.08 -0.91
N GLU A 41 -14.79 -38.23 -1.90
CA GLU A 41 -13.94 -38.58 -3.07
C GLU A 41 -12.71 -37.65 -3.22
N PRO A 42 -11.78 -37.61 -2.24
CA PRO A 42 -10.69 -36.63 -2.22
C PRO A 42 -9.68 -36.77 -3.37
N GLU A 43 -9.56 -37.95 -3.99
CA GLU A 43 -8.69 -38.16 -5.16
C GLU A 43 -9.28 -37.58 -6.45
N ARG A 44 -10.61 -37.42 -6.52
CA ARG A 44 -11.31 -36.89 -7.69
C ARG A 44 -11.27 -35.36 -7.75
N TYR A 45 -11.19 -34.70 -6.60
CA TYR A 45 -11.27 -33.24 -6.49
C TYR A 45 -9.94 -32.64 -6.05
N LYS A 46 -9.27 -31.95 -6.97
CA LYS A 46 -8.01 -31.27 -6.65
C LYS A 46 -8.27 -29.84 -6.16
N PRO A 47 -7.84 -29.45 -4.94
CA PRO A 47 -8.01 -28.09 -4.46
C PRO A 47 -7.24 -27.11 -5.34
N ILE A 48 -7.91 -26.06 -5.77
CA ILE A 48 -7.29 -24.95 -6.49
C ILE A 48 -6.84 -23.95 -5.42
N PRO A 49 -5.52 -23.70 -5.26
CA PRO A 49 -5.05 -22.76 -4.28
C PRO A 49 -5.64 -21.39 -4.57
N PHE A 50 -6.10 -20.71 -3.51
CA PHE A 50 -6.57 -19.35 -3.64
C PHE A 50 -5.38 -18.46 -3.97
N ILE A 51 -5.37 -17.92 -5.18
CA ILE A 51 -4.50 -16.81 -5.55
C ILE A 51 -5.26 -15.51 -5.29
N SER A 52 -4.61 -14.56 -4.62
CA SER A 52 -5.21 -13.23 -4.44
C SER A 52 -5.39 -12.57 -5.81
N SER A 53 -6.34 -11.64 -5.94
CA SER A 53 -6.52 -10.86 -7.18
C SER A 53 -5.23 -10.12 -7.58
N TRP A 54 -4.38 -9.78 -6.61
CA TRP A 54 -3.07 -9.17 -6.85
C TRP A 54 -2.07 -10.16 -7.44
N GLU A 55 -1.98 -11.37 -6.88
CA GLU A 55 -1.09 -12.43 -7.36
C GLU A 55 -1.51 -12.93 -8.75
N ALA A 56 -2.81 -13.11 -8.98
CA ALA A 56 -3.36 -13.40 -10.30
C ALA A 56 -2.98 -12.32 -11.33
N TYR A 57 -3.04 -11.04 -10.93
CA TYR A 57 -2.63 -9.93 -11.78
C TYR A 57 -1.13 -9.94 -12.09
N GLN A 58 -0.27 -10.21 -11.09
CA GLN A 58 1.17 -10.35 -11.30
C GLN A 58 1.50 -11.52 -12.25
N ASN A 59 0.80 -12.65 -12.12
CA ASN A 59 1.01 -13.80 -13.01
C ASN A 59 0.63 -13.47 -14.46
N MET A 60 -0.49 -12.77 -14.68
CA MET A 60 -0.86 -12.29 -16.02
C MET A 60 0.18 -11.32 -16.59
N GLU A 61 0.72 -10.43 -15.75
CA GLU A 61 1.78 -9.51 -16.16
C GLU A 61 3.08 -10.25 -16.54
N ASN A 62 3.49 -11.24 -15.74
CA ASN A 62 4.69 -12.03 -15.99
C ASN A 62 4.56 -12.86 -17.28
N PHE A 63 3.40 -13.45 -17.53
CA PHE A 63 3.12 -14.14 -18.79
C PHE A 63 3.28 -13.22 -20.01
N ILE A 64 2.75 -11.99 -19.94
CA ILE A 64 2.88 -11.05 -21.06
C ILE A 64 4.34 -10.67 -21.33
N TYR A 65 5.20 -10.64 -20.30
CA TYR A 65 6.63 -10.41 -20.49
C TYR A 65 7.33 -11.52 -21.30
N THR A 66 6.84 -12.76 -21.25
CA THR A 66 7.45 -13.90 -21.98
C THR A 66 6.97 -14.02 -23.42
N VAL A 67 5.97 -13.24 -23.84
CA VAL A 67 5.48 -13.22 -25.23
C VAL A 67 6.53 -12.57 -26.14
N ILE A 68 6.93 -13.29 -27.19
CA ILE A 68 7.94 -12.87 -28.17
C ILE A 68 7.34 -11.97 -29.26
N ASP A 69 6.09 -12.19 -29.63
CA ASP A 69 5.38 -11.35 -30.60
C ASP A 69 5.04 -9.98 -29.96
N GLU A 70 5.74 -8.94 -30.41
CA GLU A 70 5.61 -7.59 -29.86
C GLU A 70 4.23 -6.96 -30.09
N LYS A 71 3.53 -7.33 -31.17
CA LYS A 71 2.19 -6.82 -31.45
C LYS A 71 1.18 -7.43 -30.47
N LEU A 72 1.24 -8.75 -30.29
CA LEU A 72 0.39 -9.47 -29.34
C LEU A 72 0.68 -9.05 -27.89
N LYS A 73 1.96 -8.90 -27.53
CA LYS A 73 2.38 -8.37 -26.23
C LYS A 73 1.80 -6.98 -25.97
N GLY A 74 1.76 -6.12 -26.99
CA GLY A 74 1.13 -4.80 -26.92
C GLY A 74 -0.38 -4.87 -26.71
N GLU A 75 -1.08 -5.77 -27.40
CA GLU A 75 -2.52 -5.98 -27.26
C GLU A 75 -2.90 -6.52 -25.88
N LEU A 76 -2.19 -7.55 -25.40
CA LEU A 76 -2.41 -8.13 -24.07
C LEU A 76 -2.10 -7.13 -22.97
N ASN A 77 -1.00 -6.36 -23.09
CA ASN A 77 -0.71 -5.27 -22.17
C ASN A 77 -1.87 -4.27 -22.12
N ARG A 78 -2.45 -3.86 -23.26
CA ARG A 78 -3.61 -2.94 -23.24
C ARG A 78 -4.85 -3.56 -22.59
N ALA A 79 -5.09 -4.84 -22.82
CA ALA A 79 -6.25 -5.56 -22.27
C ALA A 79 -6.19 -5.68 -20.74
N ILE A 80 -5.02 -5.96 -20.16
CA ILE A 80 -4.87 -6.07 -18.70
C ILE A 80 -4.54 -4.72 -18.01
N ASN A 81 -4.05 -3.74 -18.77
CA ASN A 81 -3.68 -2.41 -18.29
C ASN A 81 -4.72 -1.35 -18.69
N GLY A 82 -5.95 -1.47 -18.21
CA GLY A 82 -6.71 -0.26 -17.90
C GLY A 82 -5.85 0.68 -17.03
N LYS A 83 -5.32 1.76 -17.64
CA LYS A 83 -4.23 2.66 -17.18
C LYS A 83 -3.30 2.09 -16.08
N GLY A 84 -2.28 1.32 -16.50
CA GLY A 84 -1.16 0.73 -15.72
C GLY A 84 -0.26 1.70 -14.93
N ALA A 85 -0.74 2.91 -14.66
CA ALA A 85 -0.12 3.84 -13.72
C ALA A 85 -0.27 3.38 -12.26
N PHE A 86 -1.21 2.48 -11.94
CA PHE A 86 -1.28 1.90 -10.59
C PHE A 86 -0.20 0.83 -10.35
N ARG A 87 0.16 0.04 -11.38
CA ARG A 87 1.31 -0.85 -11.32
C ARG A 87 2.60 -0.06 -11.11
N ARG A 88 2.87 0.92 -11.99
CA ARG A 88 4.02 1.82 -11.85
C ARG A 88 4.06 2.56 -10.51
N PHE A 89 2.90 2.97 -10.00
CA PHE A 89 2.78 3.55 -8.66
C PHE A 89 3.27 2.58 -7.57
N LYS A 90 2.84 1.31 -7.62
CA LYS A 90 3.30 0.28 -6.67
C LYS A 90 4.79 -0.04 -6.85
N ASP A 91 5.29 0.00 -8.09
CA ASP A 91 6.68 -0.36 -8.40
C ASP A 91 7.68 0.62 -7.79
N VAL A 92 7.33 1.91 -7.70
CA VAL A 92 8.21 2.95 -7.13
C VAL A 92 7.92 3.25 -5.65
N LEU A 93 6.74 2.88 -5.15
CA LEU A 93 6.41 3.00 -3.73
C LEU A 93 7.13 1.91 -2.93
N ILE A 94 7.85 2.32 -1.89
CA ILE A 94 8.65 1.42 -1.05
C ILE A 94 7.86 0.99 0.18
N GLU A 95 7.31 1.97 0.91
CA GLU A 95 6.73 1.72 2.22
C GLU A 95 5.65 2.76 2.55
N ILE A 96 4.60 2.32 3.24
CA ILE A 96 3.65 3.19 3.93
C ILE A 96 3.68 2.85 5.42
N ALA A 97 3.91 3.84 6.28
CA ALA A 97 3.91 3.67 7.72
C ALA A 97 3.02 4.72 8.41
N LEU A 98 2.30 4.30 9.44
CA LEU A 98 1.58 5.20 10.34
C LEU A 98 2.54 5.72 11.41
N PHE A 99 2.49 7.02 11.68
CA PHE A 99 3.29 7.62 12.74
C PHE A 99 2.49 8.64 13.55
N GLY A 100 3.17 9.35 14.46
CA GLY A 100 2.56 10.42 15.23
C GLY A 100 1.60 9.90 16.30
N SER A 101 0.47 10.59 16.45
CA SER A 101 -0.43 10.38 17.61
C SER A 101 -1.16 9.03 17.58
N LEU A 102 -1.40 8.48 16.39
CA LEU A 102 -2.09 7.21 16.18
C LEU A 102 -1.17 5.98 16.18
N ALA A 103 0.15 6.17 16.13
CA ALA A 103 1.09 5.07 16.28
C ALA A 103 1.17 4.52 17.73
N THR A 104 0.44 5.12 18.67
CA THR A 104 0.46 4.77 20.10
C THR A 104 -0.94 4.34 20.55
N SER A 105 -1.02 3.29 21.37
CA SER A 105 -2.26 2.90 22.05
C SER A 105 -2.61 3.76 23.28
N LYS A 106 -1.75 4.72 23.66
CA LYS A 106 -1.86 5.47 24.93
C LYS A 106 -2.82 6.67 24.87
N LYS A 107 -3.13 7.19 23.69
CA LYS A 107 -4.04 8.34 23.53
C LYS A 107 -5.46 7.88 23.20
N ARG A 108 -6.43 8.26 24.03
CA ARG A 108 -7.86 7.97 23.82
C ARG A 108 -8.49 8.77 22.68
N ILE A 109 -7.89 9.90 22.28
CA ILE A 109 -8.35 10.73 21.17
C ILE A 109 -7.13 11.04 20.29
N ALA A 110 -7.16 10.54 19.07
CA ALA A 110 -6.21 10.90 18.04
C ALA A 110 -6.58 12.25 17.41
N LYS A 111 -5.57 13.05 17.10
CA LYS A 111 -5.80 14.35 16.45
C LYS A 111 -5.94 14.15 14.94
N ASP A 112 -4.89 13.61 14.32
CA ASP A 112 -4.78 13.44 12.88
C ASP A 112 -4.16 12.07 12.54
N ILE A 113 -4.33 11.64 11.29
CA ILE A 113 -3.73 10.42 10.74
C ILE A 113 -2.46 10.81 9.99
N ASP A 114 -1.30 10.58 10.58
CA ASP A 114 -0.01 10.89 9.95
C ASP A 114 0.56 9.65 9.24
N LEU A 115 0.75 9.75 7.93
CA LEU A 115 1.30 8.68 7.09
C LEU A 115 2.67 9.08 6.54
N MET A 116 3.68 8.24 6.74
CA MET A 116 4.94 8.30 6.00
C MET A 116 4.81 7.46 4.74
N VAL A 117 5.28 8.01 3.63
CA VAL A 117 5.33 7.34 2.33
C VAL A 117 6.76 7.44 1.81
N PHE A 118 7.41 6.30 1.64
CA PHE A 118 8.74 6.20 1.05
C PHE A 118 8.62 5.81 -0.42
N THR A 119 9.36 6.50 -1.28
CA THR A 119 9.36 6.25 -2.73
C THR A 119 10.77 6.27 -3.29
N GLU A 120 11.01 5.49 -4.35
CA GLU A 120 12.26 5.49 -5.12
C GLU A 120 12.43 6.79 -5.92
N ASN A 121 11.33 7.33 -6.45
CA ASN A 121 11.33 8.55 -7.26
C ASN A 121 10.00 9.32 -7.15
N THR A 122 9.82 10.37 -7.95
CA THR A 122 8.65 11.25 -7.90
C THR A 122 7.49 10.82 -8.81
N ASP A 123 7.64 9.76 -9.59
CA ASP A 123 6.68 9.37 -10.64
C ASP A 123 5.32 8.93 -10.08
N CYS A 124 5.27 8.44 -8.84
CA CYS A 124 4.04 8.03 -8.18
C CYS A 124 3.23 9.18 -7.58
N ILE A 125 3.79 10.40 -7.47
CA ILE A 125 3.19 11.45 -6.65
C ILE A 125 1.83 11.91 -7.19
N ASP A 126 1.66 12.01 -8.50
CA ASP A 126 0.37 12.33 -9.13
C ASP A 126 -0.73 11.33 -8.73
N LYS A 127 -0.37 10.04 -8.64
CA LYS A 127 -1.26 8.96 -8.21
C LYS A 127 -1.49 8.96 -6.71
N LEU A 128 -0.47 9.22 -5.92
CA LEU A 128 -0.59 9.38 -4.48
C LEU A 128 -1.55 10.52 -4.13
N ALA A 129 -1.38 11.68 -4.77
CA ALA A 129 -2.24 12.85 -4.58
C ALA A 129 -3.69 12.57 -5.03
N MET A 130 -3.87 11.84 -6.13
CA MET A 130 -5.20 11.39 -6.55
C MET A 130 -5.85 10.46 -5.51
N CYS A 131 -5.11 9.52 -4.93
CA CYS A 131 -5.62 8.63 -3.88
C CYS A 131 -5.92 9.41 -2.59
N HIS A 132 -5.03 10.31 -2.17
CA HIS A 132 -5.23 11.20 -1.03
C HIS A 132 -6.51 12.02 -1.17
N ARG A 133 -6.74 12.63 -2.34
CA ARG A 133 -7.98 13.37 -2.64
C ARG A 133 -9.26 12.55 -2.56
N LYS A 134 -9.20 11.23 -2.78
CA LYS A 134 -10.36 10.34 -2.67
C LYS A 134 -10.76 10.05 -1.23
N VAL A 135 -9.90 10.33 -0.25
CA VAL A 135 -10.18 10.12 1.18
C VAL A 135 -10.41 11.44 1.93
N LEU A 136 -10.17 12.59 1.29
CA LEU A 136 -10.49 13.89 1.85
C LEU A 136 -11.98 13.98 2.21
N GLY A 137 -12.27 14.42 3.43
CA GLY A 137 -13.64 14.62 3.93
C GLY A 137 -14.45 13.33 4.12
N LYS A 138 -13.87 12.14 3.89
CA LYS A 138 -14.55 10.85 4.16
C LYS A 138 -14.41 10.39 5.61
N PHE A 139 -13.42 10.91 6.31
CA PHE A 139 -13.13 10.61 7.70
C PHE A 139 -13.12 11.91 8.51
N HIS A 140 -13.29 11.81 9.84
CA HIS A 140 -13.29 12.97 10.74
C HIS A 140 -12.03 13.84 10.60
N SER A 141 -10.89 13.22 10.31
CA SER A 141 -9.64 13.92 9.96
C SER A 141 -9.07 13.31 8.69
N SER A 142 -8.70 14.16 7.72
CA SER A 142 -7.99 13.69 6.53
C SER A 142 -6.54 13.36 6.89
N PRO A 143 -5.96 12.28 6.33
CA PRO A 143 -4.59 11.94 6.67
C PRO A 143 -3.60 12.96 6.12
N ASP A 144 -2.63 13.35 6.95
CA ASP A 144 -1.45 14.08 6.52
C ASP A 144 -0.44 13.07 5.96
N VAL A 145 -0.12 13.20 4.68
CA VAL A 145 0.77 12.26 3.99
C VAL A 145 2.12 12.94 3.76
N PHE A 146 3.15 12.44 4.44
CA PHE A 146 4.52 12.91 4.39
C PHE A 146 5.32 12.03 3.43
N VAL A 147 5.95 12.63 2.42
CA VAL A 147 6.67 11.89 1.37
C VAL A 147 8.17 12.00 1.58
N PHE A 148 8.85 10.85 1.50
CA PHE A 148 10.29 10.72 1.67
C PHE A 148 10.91 9.95 0.50
N THR A 149 12.17 10.28 0.19
CA THR A 149 13.01 9.40 -0.62
C THR A 149 13.44 8.18 0.19
N LYS A 150 13.96 7.15 -0.48
CA LYS A 150 14.58 5.98 0.19
C LYS A 150 15.68 6.35 1.18
N ASP A 151 16.38 7.45 0.93
CA ASP A 151 17.48 7.94 1.76
C ASP A 151 16.99 8.78 2.95
N ARG A 152 15.66 8.79 3.19
CA ARG A 152 14.98 9.51 4.27
C ARG A 152 14.96 11.03 4.08
N GLN A 153 15.23 11.52 2.88
CA GLN A 153 15.08 12.94 2.57
C GLN A 153 13.59 13.30 2.51
N PHE A 154 13.17 14.26 3.32
CA PHE A 154 11.80 14.75 3.32
C PHE A 154 11.51 15.63 2.10
N LEU A 155 10.59 15.18 1.24
CA LEU A 155 10.20 15.91 0.05
C LEU A 155 9.09 16.93 0.34
N GLY A 156 8.20 16.65 1.28
CA GLY A 156 7.07 17.52 1.64
C GLY A 156 5.82 16.71 1.93
N ASN A 157 4.68 17.40 2.01
CA ASN A 157 3.39 16.77 2.21
C ASN A 157 2.65 16.61 0.87
N VAL A 158 1.76 15.63 0.77
CA VAL A 158 0.87 15.52 -0.39
C VAL A 158 -0.16 16.64 -0.34
N CYS A 159 -0.20 17.44 -1.40
CA CYS A 159 -1.12 18.55 -1.53
C CYS A 159 -2.55 18.05 -1.80
N HIS A 160 -3.51 18.64 -1.09
CA HIS A 160 -4.94 18.35 -1.27
C HIS A 160 -5.52 18.94 -2.57
N ARG A 161 -4.83 19.90 -3.21
CA ARG A 161 -5.30 20.61 -4.40
C ARG A 161 -5.22 19.73 -5.66
N ARG A 162 -6.16 19.94 -6.59
CA ARG A 162 -6.26 19.18 -7.85
C ARG A 162 -5.34 19.71 -8.94
N GLU A 163 -5.05 21.00 -8.92
CA GLU A 163 -4.25 21.71 -9.90
C GLU A 163 -3.09 22.44 -9.21
N CYS A 164 -1.95 22.52 -9.89
CA CYS A 164 -0.74 23.15 -9.40
C CYS A 164 -0.10 23.96 -10.55
N PRO A 165 0.35 25.20 -10.30
CA PRO A 165 0.15 26.00 -9.08
C PRO A 165 -1.27 26.58 -9.01
N SER A 166 -1.82 26.77 -7.80
CA SER A 166 -3.16 27.35 -7.59
C SER A 166 -3.15 28.82 -7.14
N GLN A 167 -1.97 29.47 -7.14
CA GLN A 167 -1.76 30.86 -6.72
C GLN A 167 -2.27 31.24 -5.32
N SER A 168 -2.62 30.25 -4.48
CA SER A 168 -2.97 30.47 -3.07
C SER A 168 -1.75 30.87 -2.25
N VAL A 169 -1.96 31.53 -1.11
CA VAL A 169 -0.91 31.88 -0.15
C VAL A 169 -0.04 30.68 0.25
N ASP A 170 -0.64 29.49 0.44
CA ASP A 170 0.08 28.26 0.75
C ASP A 170 1.03 27.80 -0.39
N CYS A 171 0.75 28.22 -1.62
CA CYS A 171 1.60 27.93 -2.78
C CYS A 171 2.75 28.92 -2.94
N GLN A 172 2.75 30.04 -2.22
CA GLN A 172 3.83 31.02 -2.24
C GLN A 172 4.98 30.67 -1.28
N VAL A 173 4.81 29.61 -0.48
CA VAL A 173 5.88 29.08 0.37
C VAL A 173 7.05 28.63 -0.51
N HIS A 174 8.26 29.04 -0.14
CA HIS A 174 9.48 28.68 -0.87
C HIS A 174 9.60 27.15 -1.05
N GLY A 175 9.81 26.72 -2.31
CA GLY A 175 9.92 25.33 -2.70
C GLY A 175 8.59 24.57 -2.83
N CYS A 176 7.44 25.21 -2.57
CA CYS A 176 6.13 24.61 -2.81
C CYS A 176 5.91 24.43 -4.32
N GLY A 177 5.48 23.24 -4.75
CA GLY A 177 5.24 22.96 -6.16
C GLY A 177 6.49 22.68 -7.01
N GLU A 178 7.71 22.70 -6.45
CA GLU A 178 8.93 22.20 -7.14
C GLU A 178 8.74 20.77 -7.62
N ILE A 179 8.06 19.96 -6.80
CA ILE A 179 7.52 18.66 -7.19
C ILE A 179 6.00 18.80 -7.24
N LYS A 180 5.41 18.49 -8.39
CA LYS A 180 3.97 18.60 -8.61
C LYS A 180 3.20 17.82 -7.52
N TYR A 181 2.20 18.47 -6.92
CA TYR A 181 1.40 17.95 -5.79
C TYR A 181 2.16 17.69 -4.48
N ILE A 182 3.40 18.15 -4.34
CA ILE A 182 4.07 18.23 -3.05
C ILE A 182 3.98 19.67 -2.53
N GLU A 183 3.40 19.83 -1.36
CA GLU A 183 3.33 21.11 -0.65
C GLU A 183 4.47 21.24 0.36
N LYS A 184 4.97 22.47 0.49
CA LYS A 184 5.83 22.89 1.60
C LYS A 184 4.99 23.72 2.56
N ARG A 185 5.02 23.37 3.85
CA ARG A 185 4.29 24.11 4.89
C ARG A 185 5.19 25.20 5.46
N GLN A 186 4.67 26.42 5.57
CA GLN A 186 5.42 27.55 6.12
C GLN A 186 5.86 27.25 7.56
N GLY A 187 7.14 27.46 7.85
CA GLY A 187 7.69 27.25 9.20
C GLY A 187 7.77 25.79 9.65
N PHE A 188 7.43 24.83 8.78
CA PHE A 188 7.56 23.41 9.09
C PHE A 188 8.92 22.88 8.64
N THR A 189 9.64 22.28 9.57
CA THR A 189 10.84 21.49 9.30
C THR A 189 10.63 20.10 9.89
N PHE A 190 10.84 19.07 9.07
CA PHE A 190 10.77 17.70 9.55
C PHE A 190 11.87 17.46 10.59
N ASN A 191 11.47 17.09 11.81
CA ASN A 191 12.39 16.80 12.91
C ASN A 191 12.16 15.37 13.40
N GLU A 192 13.11 14.51 13.05
CA GLU A 192 13.06 13.08 13.36
C GLU A 192 12.97 12.79 14.87
N ARG A 193 13.64 13.57 15.74
CA ARG A 193 13.59 13.36 17.19
C ARG A 193 12.22 13.62 17.79
N ASN A 194 11.52 14.63 17.27
CA ASN A 194 10.17 14.95 17.72
C ASN A 194 9.14 13.93 17.25
N ILE A 195 9.36 13.37 16.06
CA ILE A 195 8.42 12.50 15.37
C ILE A 195 8.55 11.04 15.81
N PHE A 196 9.78 10.54 15.98
CA PHE A 196 10.07 9.18 16.43
C PHE A 196 10.06 9.04 17.96
N LYS A 197 9.19 9.77 18.66
CA LYS A 197 8.89 9.51 20.08
C LYS A 197 8.23 8.14 20.29
N ASN A 198 7.51 7.67 19.28
CA ASN A 198 6.89 6.36 19.24
C ASN A 198 7.37 5.63 18.00
N LYS A 199 7.41 4.30 18.09
CA LYS A 199 7.76 3.45 16.95
C LYS A 199 6.69 3.63 15.85
N PRO A 200 7.08 3.90 14.59
CA PRO A 200 6.16 3.86 13.47
C PRO A 200 5.52 2.48 13.35
N ARG A 201 4.32 2.43 12.78
CA ARG A 201 3.66 1.17 12.47
C ARG A 201 3.60 1.02 10.96
N VAL A 202 4.45 0.14 10.44
CA VAL A 202 4.47 -0.23 9.02
C VAL A 202 3.10 -0.80 8.65
N LEU A 203 2.42 -0.14 7.72
CA LEU A 203 1.12 -0.56 7.21
C LEU A 203 1.26 -1.39 5.93
N TRP A 204 2.27 -1.08 5.13
CA TRP A 204 2.57 -1.77 3.89
C TRP A 204 4.05 -1.63 3.55
N LEU A 205 4.67 -2.73 3.13
CA LEU A 205 6.03 -2.79 2.62
C LEU A 205 5.98 -3.43 1.23
N ASN A 206 6.66 -2.82 0.27
CA ASN A 206 6.80 -3.38 -1.06
C ASN A 206 7.58 -4.71 -0.96
N PRO A 207 7.07 -5.83 -1.50
CA PRO A 207 7.72 -7.14 -1.41
C PRO A 207 9.15 -7.20 -1.98
N ARG A 208 9.58 -6.21 -2.77
CA ARG A 208 10.97 -6.08 -3.26
C ARG A 208 11.97 -5.67 -2.18
N TYR A 209 11.50 -5.23 -1.01
CA TYR A 209 12.34 -4.74 0.08
C TYR A 209 12.27 -5.71 1.24
N GLU A 210 13.45 -6.14 1.71
CA GLU A 210 13.59 -7.10 2.79
C GLU A 210 13.33 -6.46 4.18
N ALA A 211 13.49 -5.14 4.29
CA ALA A 211 13.37 -4.43 5.55
C ALA A 211 12.67 -3.08 5.40
N SER A 212 11.95 -2.69 6.45
CA SER A 212 11.31 -1.36 6.55
C SER A 212 12.35 -0.26 6.82
N ILE A 213 12.24 0.81 6.04
CA ILE A 213 13.00 2.05 6.19
C ILE A 213 12.60 2.74 7.50
N SER A 214 11.30 2.85 7.79
CA SER A 214 10.84 3.59 8.98
C SER A 214 11.20 2.87 10.28
N ASP A 215 11.10 1.54 10.32
CA ASP A 215 11.54 0.74 11.47
C ASP A 215 13.06 0.83 11.68
N GLY A 216 13.84 0.67 10.59
CA GLY A 216 15.29 0.80 10.65
C GLY A 216 15.75 2.20 11.07
N TRP A 217 15.05 3.23 10.61
CA TRP A 217 15.31 4.62 11.00
C TRP A 217 15.03 4.85 12.48
N PHE A 218 13.88 4.38 12.97
CA PHE A 218 13.52 4.48 14.40
C PHE A 218 14.57 3.79 15.28
N ASN A 219 14.94 2.55 14.96
CA ASN A 219 15.87 1.77 15.78
C ASN A 219 17.24 2.45 15.90
N ARG A 220 17.80 2.93 14.78
CA ARG A 220 19.07 3.67 14.78
C ARG A 220 19.01 4.94 15.64
N LEU A 221 17.92 5.70 15.55
CA LEU A 221 17.75 6.89 16.37
C LEU A 221 17.69 6.58 17.87
N GLN A 222 17.02 5.49 18.27
CA GLN A 222 16.97 5.08 19.67
C GLN A 222 18.36 4.64 20.18
N GLU A 223 19.14 3.97 19.34
CA GLU A 223 20.52 3.57 19.67
C GLU A 223 21.43 4.79 19.87
N ASP A 224 21.39 5.76 18.94
CA ASP A 224 22.16 7.00 19.03
C ASP A 224 21.83 7.82 20.29
N LEU A 225 20.55 7.83 20.70
CA LEU A 225 20.11 8.52 21.92
C LEU A 225 20.67 7.84 23.17
N ARG A 226 20.58 6.51 23.25
CA ARG A 226 21.15 5.73 24.38
C ARG A 226 22.66 5.92 24.52
N LEU A 227 23.39 5.93 23.40
CA LEU A 227 24.84 6.12 23.40
C LEU A 227 25.25 7.52 23.89
N LYS A 228 24.43 8.55 23.65
CA LYS A 228 24.69 9.91 24.14
C LYS A 228 24.40 10.05 25.63
N GLU A 229 23.35 9.42 26.13
CA GLU A 229 23.03 9.39 27.57
C GLU A 229 24.15 8.70 28.36
N ASN A 230 24.68 7.57 27.87
CA ASN A 230 25.77 6.83 28.52
C ASN A 230 27.13 7.55 28.51
N LYS A 231 27.35 8.51 27.60
CA LYS A 231 28.57 9.35 27.56
C LYS A 231 28.48 10.61 28.42
N SER A 232 27.28 10.91 28.95
CA SER A 232 27.00 12.10 29.76
C SER A 232 26.96 11.80 31.27
N LEU A 233 27.27 10.54 31.64
CA LEU A 233 27.46 10.00 32.99
C LEU A 233 28.95 9.72 33.19
#